data_AF-A0AA42B7W5-F1
#
_entry.id   AF-A0AA42B7W5-F1
#
_cell.length_a   1.000
_cell.length_b   1.000
_cell.length_c   1.000
_cell.angle_alpha   90.00
_cell.angle_beta   90.00
_cell.angle_gamma   90.00
#
_symmetry.space_group_name_H-M   'P 1'
#
loop_
_entity.id
_entity.type
_entity.pdbx_description
1 polymer ?
#
loop_
_entity_poly.entity_id
_entity_poly.type
_entity_poly.pdbx_seq_one_letter_code
_entity_poly.pdbx_strand_id
1 'polypeptide(L)'
;MNSWFKSGNPWVWMTAGAVSLSLVAVLGLLLLIAWRGLVFFWPSTIHEFEVKDMNGQVATVVGEIHDRELVPVSQLRESGRVMSGEAGDMVTRYLVKTGNREFVELDFRWILETDIESQVQPQNLAVIERVKGGNFYGEIAQVLQDGQPVTVDLREALQQSIDRNKELAAQMRDVQYGDIGGINHELERIRLKERGDELKGKLDDARIADYQAQRDSYRDEYLGYEKELFALRAEMERDAIVVRDMRGELVTLNMKYVLDANYPNDMGFFSKLGHWFVQVGKFITNEPREANTEGGVFPAIFGTVFMVMLMAVIVTPFGVVAAIYLHEYAGKNALTKIIRTAVINLAGVPSIVYGVFGLGFFVYVLGGSIDELFYAEALPSPTFGTPGMIWSALTLAILTLPVVIVSTEEGLSRIPSSVRQGSLALGATKAETLWRIILPMASPAIMTGLILAVARAAGEVAPLMLVGVVKMAPTLPVDGNFPFVHLDRKFMHLGFHIYDVGFQSPNVEAARPLVYATSFLLVTVIVGLNITAIGIRNHLREKFRSLEH
;
A
#
# COMPACT_ATOMS: atom_id res chain seq x y z
N MET A 1 -17.35 -28.20 45.25
CA MET A 1 -16.96 -28.18 43.83
C MET A 1 -18.07 -28.64 42.88
N ASN A 2 -18.76 -29.76 43.11
CA ASN A 2 -19.80 -30.26 42.18
C ASN A 2 -21.00 -29.32 41.96
N SER A 3 -21.37 -28.46 42.92
CA SER A 3 -22.45 -27.48 42.75
C SER A 3 -22.05 -26.29 41.85
N TRP A 4 -20.79 -25.88 41.93
CA TRP A 4 -20.26 -24.75 41.15
C TRP A 4 -20.12 -25.10 39.67
N PHE A 5 -19.63 -26.30 39.34
CA PHE A 5 -19.62 -26.79 37.95
C PHE A 5 -21.02 -26.99 37.36
N LYS A 6 -21.99 -27.39 38.18
CA LYS A 6 -23.39 -27.52 37.77
C LYS A 6 -24.11 -26.17 37.61
N SER A 7 -23.62 -25.09 38.22
CA SER A 7 -24.28 -23.78 38.17
C SER A 7 -23.99 -22.99 36.89
N GLY A 8 -23.15 -23.49 35.98
CA GLY A 8 -22.77 -22.80 34.75
C GLY A 8 -21.75 -21.66 34.93
N ASN A 9 -21.59 -21.14 36.15
CA ASN A 9 -20.71 -20.02 36.48
C ASN A 9 -19.25 -20.19 36.02
N PRO A 10 -18.59 -21.37 36.14
CA PRO A 10 -17.23 -21.56 35.65
C PRO A 10 -17.11 -21.29 34.14
N TRP A 11 -18.12 -21.67 33.36
CA TRP A 11 -18.11 -21.48 31.91
C TRP A 11 -18.24 -20.00 31.54
N VAL A 12 -19.01 -19.22 32.31
CA VAL A 12 -19.11 -17.76 32.13
C VAL A 12 -17.77 -17.10 32.43
N TRP A 13 -17.11 -17.45 33.54
CA TRP A 13 -15.78 -16.93 33.86
C TRP A 13 -14.71 -17.34 32.85
N MET A 14 -14.77 -18.58 32.36
CA MET A 14 -13.82 -19.07 31.36
C MET A 14 -14.02 -18.37 30.00
N THR A 15 -15.27 -18.15 29.58
CA THR A 15 -15.55 -17.41 28.33
C THR A 15 -15.17 -15.94 28.44
N ALA A 16 -15.51 -15.27 29.55
CA ALA A 16 -15.08 -13.90 29.81
C ALA A 16 -13.55 -13.78 29.88
N GLY A 17 -12.88 -14.74 30.54
CA GLY A 17 -11.42 -14.83 30.60
C GLY A 17 -10.79 -15.04 29.23
N ALA A 18 -11.35 -15.94 28.40
CA ALA A 18 -10.88 -16.20 27.05
C ALA A 18 -11.03 -14.98 26.12
N VAL A 19 -12.17 -14.27 26.21
CA VAL A 19 -12.39 -13.02 25.44
C VAL A 19 -11.42 -11.93 25.89
N SER A 20 -11.21 -11.77 27.20
CA SER A 20 -10.27 -10.79 27.75
C SER A 20 -8.83 -11.09 27.31
N LEU A 21 -8.41 -12.35 27.40
CA LEU A 21 -7.09 -12.79 26.92
C LEU A 21 -6.91 -12.54 25.42
N SER A 22 -7.95 -12.83 24.62
CA SER A 22 -7.94 -12.58 23.18
C SER A 22 -7.81 -11.08 22.87
N LEU A 23 -8.52 -10.23 23.60
CA LEU A 23 -8.44 -8.77 23.44
C LEU A 23 -7.05 -8.25 23.82
N VAL A 24 -6.49 -8.72 24.94
CA VAL A 24 -5.13 -8.37 25.36
C VAL A 24 -4.10 -8.84 24.32
N ALA A 25 -4.25 -10.04 23.76
CA ALA A 25 -3.36 -10.54 22.73
C ALA A 25 -3.45 -9.71 21.44
N VAL A 26 -4.65 -9.36 20.99
CA VAL A 26 -4.86 -8.50 19.80
C VAL A 26 -4.27 -7.11 20.04
N LEU A 27 -4.60 -6.46 21.16
CA LEU A 27 -4.06 -5.14 21.48
C LEU A 27 -2.54 -5.18 21.66
N GLY A 28 -2.01 -6.21 22.31
CA GLY A 28 -0.57 -6.42 22.47
C GLY A 28 0.14 -6.59 21.12
N LEU A 29 -0.44 -7.36 20.20
CA LEU A 29 0.07 -7.51 18.84
C LEU A 29 0.02 -6.19 18.06
N LEU A 30 -1.08 -5.45 18.16
CA LEU A 30 -1.21 -4.13 17.51
C LEU A 30 -0.21 -3.13 18.05
N LEU A 31 0.00 -3.08 19.36
CA LEU A 31 1.01 -2.24 19.99
C LEU A 31 2.42 -2.65 19.59
N LEU A 32 2.71 -3.95 19.48
CA LEU A 32 4.00 -4.43 18.99
C LEU A 32 4.25 -4.02 17.54
N ILE A 33 3.25 -4.20 16.67
CA ILE A 33 3.31 -3.80 15.26
C ILE A 33 3.51 -2.29 15.15
N ALA A 34 2.75 -1.50 15.92
CA ALA A 34 2.86 -0.06 15.98
C ALA A 34 4.25 0.37 16.47
N TRP A 35 4.74 -0.20 17.57
CA TRP A 35 6.06 0.14 18.12
C TRP A 35 7.18 -0.15 17.12
N ARG A 36 7.22 -1.37 16.57
CA ARG A 36 8.24 -1.78 15.59
C ARG A 36 8.15 -0.98 14.29
N GLY A 37 6.93 -0.63 13.85
CA GLY A 37 6.70 0.11 12.62
C GLY A 37 6.98 1.61 12.76
N LEU A 38 6.60 2.24 13.86
CA LEU A 38 6.75 3.69 14.05
C LEU A 38 8.19 4.10 14.38
N VAL A 39 8.99 3.20 14.98
CA VAL A 39 10.43 3.42 15.22
C VAL A 39 11.20 3.56 13.91
N PHE A 40 10.73 2.96 12.82
CA PHE A 40 11.36 3.07 11.49
C PHE A 40 11.54 4.53 11.01
N PHE A 41 10.61 5.43 11.36
CA PHE A 41 10.66 6.83 10.94
C PHE A 41 11.50 7.72 11.88
N TRP A 42 12.01 7.16 12.97
CA TRP A 42 12.78 7.92 13.94
C TRP A 42 14.20 8.19 13.39
N PRO A 43 14.69 9.44 13.44
CA PRO A 43 16.06 9.73 13.02
C PRO A 43 17.07 9.19 14.06
N SER A 44 17.53 7.97 13.79
CA SER A 44 18.53 7.25 14.58
C SER A 44 19.84 8.02 14.65
N THR A 45 20.49 7.94 15.81
CA THR A 45 21.85 8.47 15.98
C THR A 45 22.81 7.67 15.11
N ILE A 46 23.68 8.38 14.40
CA ILE A 46 24.72 7.79 13.56
C ILE A 46 26.00 7.68 14.38
N HIS A 47 26.65 6.53 14.28
CA HIS A 47 27.87 6.22 14.98
C HIS A 47 29.01 6.08 13.99
N GLU A 48 30.19 6.49 14.42
CA GLU A 48 31.46 6.21 13.77
C GLU A 48 32.25 5.26 14.66
N PHE A 49 32.61 4.11 14.11
CA PHE A 49 33.32 3.04 14.78
C PHE A 49 34.71 2.89 14.15
N GLU A 50 35.74 2.87 14.98
CA GLU A 50 37.05 2.38 14.57
C GLU A 50 37.08 0.87 14.86
N VAL A 51 37.02 0.05 13.82
CA VAL A 51 36.89 -1.40 13.94
C VAL A 51 38.16 -2.08 13.46
N LYS A 52 38.68 -2.99 14.28
CA LYS A 52 39.81 -3.82 13.93
C LYS A 52 39.37 -5.08 13.21
N ASP A 53 39.81 -5.26 11.97
CA ASP A 53 39.59 -6.49 11.21
C ASP A 53 40.45 -7.65 11.74
N MET A 54 40.16 -8.88 11.31
CA MET A 54 40.88 -10.11 11.66
C MET A 54 42.39 -10.05 11.33
N ASN A 55 42.79 -9.20 10.39
CA ASN A 55 44.19 -8.96 10.03
C ASN A 55 44.88 -7.88 10.89
N GLY A 56 44.17 -7.31 11.86
CA GLY A 56 44.65 -6.24 12.73
C GLY A 56 44.65 -4.85 12.09
N GLN A 57 44.13 -4.70 10.87
CA GLN A 57 43.94 -3.39 10.24
C GLN A 57 42.72 -2.71 10.84
N VAL A 58 42.84 -1.41 11.11
CA VAL A 58 41.74 -0.59 11.63
C VAL A 58 41.03 0.07 10.45
N ALA A 59 39.71 -0.02 10.42
CA ALA A 59 38.87 0.60 9.42
C ALA A 59 37.72 1.38 10.10
N THR A 60 37.49 2.59 9.61
CA THR A 60 36.37 3.42 10.04
C THR A 60 35.08 2.92 9.41
N VAL A 61 34.06 2.69 10.24
CA VAL A 61 32.72 2.29 9.83
C VAL A 61 31.72 3.30 10.36
N VAL A 62 30.95 3.91 9.45
CA VAL A 62 29.91 4.89 9.81
C VAL A 62 28.55 4.26 9.55
N GLY A 63 27.62 4.39 10.51
CA GLY A 63 26.26 3.87 10.32
C GLY A 63 25.34 3.98 11.53
N GLU A 64 24.09 3.58 11.34
CA GLU A 64 23.11 3.47 12.42
C GLU A 64 23.14 2.07 13.06
N ILE A 65 23.08 1.99 14.39
CA ILE A 65 22.90 0.70 15.07
C ILE A 65 21.45 0.25 14.85
N HIS A 66 21.28 -0.79 14.06
CA HIS A 66 19.99 -1.37 13.71
C HIS A 66 19.51 -2.39 14.75
N ASP A 67 20.41 -3.29 15.19
CA ASP A 67 20.09 -4.33 16.17
C ASP A 67 21.30 -4.70 17.05
N ARG A 68 21.03 -5.39 18.15
CA ARG A 68 22.02 -5.87 19.12
C ARG A 68 21.72 -7.30 19.53
N GLU A 69 22.69 -8.19 19.37
CA GLU A 69 22.56 -9.60 19.72
C GLU A 69 23.68 -10.07 20.64
N LEU A 70 23.34 -10.93 21.60
CA LEU A 70 24.30 -11.63 22.45
C LEU A 70 24.64 -12.98 21.83
N VAL A 71 25.92 -13.23 21.57
CA VAL A 71 26.41 -14.44 20.92
C VAL A 71 27.38 -15.17 21.85
N PRO A 72 27.26 -16.50 22.02
CA PRO A 72 28.22 -17.29 22.78
C PRO A 72 29.63 -17.24 22.16
N VAL A 73 30.65 -17.06 22.99
CA VAL A 73 32.05 -17.04 22.55
C VAL A 73 32.49 -18.37 21.94
N SER A 74 31.90 -19.48 22.38
CA SER A 74 32.13 -20.80 21.79
C SER A 74 31.79 -20.82 20.29
N GLN A 75 30.64 -20.27 19.91
CA GLN A 75 30.20 -20.18 18.51
C GLN A 75 31.15 -19.32 17.65
N LEU A 76 31.66 -18.23 18.21
CA LEU A 76 32.63 -17.36 17.53
C LEU A 76 33.98 -18.07 17.32
N ARG A 77 34.46 -18.83 18.32
CA ARG A 77 35.69 -19.62 18.19
C ARG A 77 35.53 -20.75 17.17
N GLU A 78 34.38 -21.43 17.13
CA GLU A 78 34.07 -22.46 16.13
C GLU A 78 34.05 -21.91 14.70
N SER A 79 33.68 -20.63 14.52
CA SER A 79 33.76 -19.93 13.22
C SER A 79 35.18 -19.56 12.79
N GLY A 80 36.20 -19.87 13.61
CA GLY A 80 37.60 -19.59 13.32
C GLY A 80 38.08 -18.17 13.71
N ARG A 81 37.28 -17.40 14.45
CA ARG A 81 37.70 -16.08 14.95
C ARG A 81 38.57 -16.20 16.21
N VAL A 82 39.71 -15.51 16.19
CA VAL A 82 40.60 -15.34 17.34
C VAL A 82 40.04 -14.18 18.18
N MET A 83 39.55 -14.48 19.37
CA MET A 83 39.00 -13.46 20.27
C MET A 83 40.15 -12.73 20.98
N SER A 84 40.16 -11.41 20.88
CA SER A 84 41.11 -10.53 21.59
C SER A 84 40.58 -10.23 23.00
N GLY A 85 41.25 -10.72 24.05
CA GLY A 85 40.94 -10.36 25.45
C GLY A 85 40.12 -11.38 26.27
N GLU A 86 39.88 -11.06 27.55
CA GLU A 86 39.02 -11.83 28.48
C GLU A 86 37.53 -11.55 28.17
N ALA A 87 37.07 -11.99 27.01
CA ALA A 87 35.63 -12.00 26.74
C ALA A 87 34.96 -13.06 27.64
N GLY A 88 33.89 -12.67 28.36
CA GLY A 88 33.05 -13.60 29.12
C GLY A 88 32.37 -14.63 28.20
N ASP A 89 31.50 -15.49 28.73
CA ASP A 89 30.88 -16.57 27.93
C ASP A 89 30.04 -16.07 26.74
N MET A 90 29.59 -14.81 26.79
CA MET A 90 28.78 -14.14 25.77
C MET A 90 29.41 -12.81 25.36
N VAL A 91 29.32 -12.47 24.07
CA VAL A 91 29.78 -11.19 23.50
C VAL A 91 28.65 -10.54 22.71
N THR A 92 28.54 -9.22 22.80
CA THR A 92 27.58 -8.44 22.01
C THR A 92 28.09 -8.25 20.59
N ARG A 93 27.21 -8.42 19.60
CA ARG A 93 27.42 -7.94 18.24
C ARG A 93 26.36 -6.90 17.87
N TYR A 94 26.79 -5.85 17.20
CA TYR A 94 25.97 -4.78 16.67
C TYR A 94 25.71 -5.01 15.19
N LEU A 95 24.44 -4.99 14.78
CA LEU A 95 24.10 -4.89 13.36
C LEU A 95 24.07 -3.41 12.99
N VAL A 96 25.03 -2.97 12.19
CA VAL A 96 25.17 -1.57 11.78
C VAL A 96 24.78 -1.43 10.32
N LYS A 97 23.87 -0.51 10.02
CA LYS A 97 23.53 -0.15 8.65
C LYS A 97 24.44 0.98 8.19
N THR A 98 25.29 0.68 7.22
CA THR A 98 26.40 1.54 6.79
C THR A 98 26.12 2.33 5.53
N GLY A 99 25.06 1.99 4.78
CA GLY A 99 24.69 2.67 3.54
C GLY A 99 25.80 2.64 2.49
N ASN A 100 25.88 3.70 1.67
CA ASN A 100 26.92 3.91 0.65
C ASN A 100 27.09 2.67 -0.27
N ARG A 101 25.98 2.10 -0.75
CA ARG A 101 25.92 0.80 -1.44
C ARG A 101 26.83 0.68 -2.68
N GLU A 102 27.28 1.80 -3.25
CA GLU A 102 28.22 1.83 -4.38
C GLU A 102 29.68 1.63 -3.99
N PHE A 103 30.03 1.90 -2.73
CA PHE A 103 31.40 1.90 -2.22
C PHE A 103 31.63 0.83 -1.15
N VAL A 104 30.55 0.17 -0.73
CA VAL A 104 30.51 -0.75 0.40
C VAL A 104 29.80 -2.02 -0.04
N GLU A 105 30.43 -3.19 0.16
CA GLU A 105 29.89 -4.48 -0.32
C GLU A 105 28.55 -4.88 0.31
N LEU A 106 28.29 -4.45 1.55
CA LEU A 106 27.11 -4.83 2.32
C LEU A 106 26.50 -3.59 2.96
N ASP A 107 25.19 -3.42 2.81
CA ASP A 107 24.39 -2.34 3.41
C ASP A 107 24.26 -2.48 4.93
N PHE A 108 24.37 -3.73 5.43
CA PHE A 108 24.35 -4.09 6.84
C PHE A 108 25.58 -4.93 7.19
N ARG A 109 26.22 -4.60 8.31
CA ARG A 109 27.44 -5.27 8.78
C ARG A 109 27.33 -5.61 10.26
N TRP A 110 27.74 -6.82 10.62
CA TRP A 110 27.89 -7.21 12.02
C TRP A 110 29.26 -6.80 12.53
N ILE A 111 29.28 -6.02 13.61
CA ILE A 111 30.49 -5.56 14.29
C ILE A 111 30.47 -6.16 15.70
N LEU A 112 31.52 -6.89 16.10
CA LEU A 112 31.62 -7.37 17.48
C LEU A 112 32.06 -6.23 18.37
N GLU A 113 31.50 -6.17 19.57
CA GLU A 113 31.90 -5.20 20.60
C GLU A 113 33.40 -5.28 20.94
N THR A 114 33.98 -6.48 20.87
CA THR A 114 35.42 -6.70 21.11
C THR A 114 36.33 -6.15 20.01
N ASP A 115 35.79 -5.92 18.82
CA ASP A 115 36.55 -5.46 17.65
C ASP A 115 36.53 -3.92 17.54
N ILE A 116 35.71 -3.25 18.37
CA ILE A 116 35.55 -1.79 18.38
C ILE A 116 36.66 -1.17 19.26
N GLU A 117 37.60 -0.45 18.64
CA GLU A 117 38.63 0.29 19.36
C GLU A 117 38.09 1.64 19.88
N SER A 118 37.21 2.28 19.11
CA SER A 118 36.51 3.48 19.55
C SER A 118 35.13 3.60 18.90
N GLN A 119 34.21 4.25 19.62
CA GLN A 119 32.87 4.57 19.14
C GLN A 119 32.56 6.03 19.49
N VAL A 120 32.31 6.85 18.46
CA VAL A 120 31.95 8.25 18.62
C VAL A 120 30.63 8.58 17.93
N GLN A 121 30.02 9.68 18.34
CA GLN A 121 28.82 10.25 17.72
C GLN A 121 29.22 11.57 17.06
N PRO A 122 29.69 11.54 15.79
CA PRO A 122 30.22 12.73 15.14
C PRO A 122 29.11 13.76 14.93
N GLN A 123 29.42 15.02 15.21
CA GLN A 123 28.58 16.16 14.79
C GLN A 123 28.79 16.44 13.30
N ASN A 124 27.83 17.11 12.64
CA ASN A 124 27.89 17.45 11.21
C ASN A 124 27.89 16.28 10.23
N LEU A 125 27.67 15.05 10.68
CA LEU A 125 27.51 13.91 9.79
C LEU A 125 26.11 13.91 9.16
N ALA A 126 26.06 13.94 7.84
CA ALA A 126 24.83 13.97 7.07
C ALA A 126 24.34 12.55 6.73
N VAL A 127 23.03 12.36 6.77
CA VAL A 127 22.30 11.27 6.14
C VAL A 127 21.60 11.82 4.92
N ILE A 128 22.06 11.40 3.75
CA ILE A 128 21.58 11.88 2.46
C ILE A 128 20.67 10.79 1.87
N GLU A 129 19.38 11.09 1.79
CA GLU A 129 18.40 10.25 1.10
C GLU A 129 18.57 10.41 -0.41
N ARG A 130 18.64 9.29 -1.14
CA ARG A 130 18.90 9.30 -2.58
C ARG A 130 17.84 8.57 -3.36
N VAL A 131 17.73 8.89 -4.65
CA VAL A 131 16.80 8.24 -5.59
C VAL A 131 17.12 6.74 -5.71
N LYS A 132 18.42 6.40 -5.76
CA LYS A 132 18.94 5.04 -5.88
C LYS A 132 20.12 4.83 -4.93
N GLY A 133 20.43 3.56 -4.63
CA GLY A 133 21.59 3.19 -3.82
C GLY A 133 21.41 3.42 -2.31
N GLY A 134 20.20 3.70 -1.85
CA GLY A 134 19.88 3.94 -0.45
C GLY A 134 20.56 5.17 0.15
N ASN A 135 20.55 5.24 1.48
CA ASN A 135 21.14 6.37 2.21
C ASN A 135 22.65 6.46 1.99
N PHE A 136 23.13 7.69 1.86
CA PHE A 136 24.56 8.00 1.89
C PHE A 136 24.92 8.70 3.20
N TYR A 137 25.94 8.19 3.89
CA TYR A 137 26.47 8.74 5.12
C TYR A 137 27.83 9.40 4.88
N GLY A 138 27.99 10.62 5.37
CA GLY A 138 29.26 11.34 5.28
C GLY A 138 29.17 12.80 5.69
N GLU A 139 30.31 13.48 5.74
CA GLU A 139 30.40 14.91 6.05
C GLU A 139 30.35 15.72 4.76
N ILE A 140 29.50 16.75 4.70
CA ILE A 140 29.42 17.63 3.53
C ILE A 140 30.66 18.53 3.50
N ALA A 141 31.57 18.27 2.56
CA ALA A 141 32.78 19.05 2.39
C ALA A 141 32.53 20.33 1.58
N GLN A 142 31.72 20.23 0.50
CA GLN A 142 31.39 21.35 -0.38
C GLN A 142 30.00 21.19 -0.99
N VAL A 143 29.34 22.32 -1.25
CA VAL A 143 28.17 22.40 -2.14
C VAL A 143 28.62 23.14 -3.40
N LEU A 144 28.40 22.54 -4.55
CA LEU A 144 28.74 23.07 -5.86
C LEU A 144 27.46 23.57 -6.54
N GLN A 145 27.42 24.86 -6.88
CA GLN A 145 26.38 25.45 -7.70
C GLN A 145 26.97 25.81 -9.05
N ASP A 146 26.46 25.21 -10.13
CA ASP A 146 27.01 25.36 -11.48
C ASP A 146 28.53 25.10 -11.54
N GLY A 147 28.96 24.05 -10.82
CA GLY A 147 30.36 23.66 -10.69
C GLY A 147 31.24 24.57 -9.81
N GLN A 148 30.71 25.67 -9.27
CA GLN A 148 31.44 26.58 -8.38
C GLN A 148 31.15 26.28 -6.91
N PRO A 149 32.16 26.21 -6.03
CA PRO A 149 31.96 25.99 -4.61
C PRO A 149 31.30 27.20 -3.95
N VAL A 150 30.24 26.95 -3.21
CA VAL A 150 29.54 27.97 -2.42
C VAL A 150 30.36 28.31 -1.16
N THR A 151 30.51 29.59 -0.87
CA THR A 151 31.26 30.09 0.33
C THR A 151 30.36 30.43 1.52
N VAL A 152 29.05 30.25 1.36
CA VAL A 152 28.00 30.49 2.37
C VAL A 152 27.84 29.24 3.25
N ASP A 153 26.96 29.28 4.25
CA ASP A 153 26.57 28.11 5.04
C ASP A 153 26.19 26.94 4.12
N LEU A 154 26.96 25.85 4.20
CA LEU A 154 26.81 24.66 3.37
C LEU A 154 25.46 23.99 3.60
N ARG A 155 24.89 24.03 4.82
CA ARG A 155 23.60 23.42 5.13
C ARG A 155 22.46 24.18 4.47
N GLU A 156 22.52 25.51 4.52
CA GLU A 156 21.53 26.36 3.87
C GLU A 156 21.61 26.21 2.34
N ALA A 157 22.81 26.24 1.77
CA ALA A 157 23.02 26.05 0.33
C ALA A 157 22.56 24.66 -0.15
N LEU A 158 22.79 23.62 0.65
CA LEU A 158 22.29 22.27 0.39
C LEU A 158 20.76 22.23 0.40
N GLN A 159 20.13 22.78 1.43
CA GLN A 159 18.68 22.78 1.55
C GLN A 159 18.01 23.52 0.39
N GLN A 160 18.54 24.69 0.02
CA GLN A 160 18.06 25.44 -1.15
C GLN A 160 18.17 24.62 -2.44
N SER A 161 19.27 23.88 -2.64
CA SER A 161 19.46 23.03 -3.82
C SER A 161 18.49 21.84 -3.82
N ILE A 162 18.21 21.25 -2.66
CA ILE A 162 17.21 20.19 -2.49
C ILE A 162 15.80 20.71 -2.82
N ASP A 163 15.41 21.86 -2.28
CA ASP A 163 14.07 22.41 -2.48
C ASP A 163 13.84 22.82 -3.94
N ARG A 164 14.85 23.40 -4.58
CA ARG A 164 14.86 23.70 -6.02
C ARG A 164 14.71 22.43 -6.87
N ASN A 165 15.40 21.35 -6.51
CA ASN A 165 15.25 20.06 -7.19
C ASN A 165 13.90 19.39 -6.93
N LYS A 166 13.28 19.57 -5.75
CA LYS A 166 11.91 19.10 -5.47
C LYS A 166 10.90 19.80 -6.37
N GLU A 167 11.07 21.10 -6.60
CA GLU A 167 10.24 21.88 -7.52
C GLU A 167 10.43 21.45 -8.98
N LEU A 168 11.68 21.33 -9.45
CA LEU A 168 11.99 20.83 -10.79
C LEU A 168 11.44 19.40 -11.01
N ALA A 169 11.57 18.52 -10.01
CA ALA A 169 11.01 17.18 -10.08
C ALA A 169 9.47 17.18 -10.16
N ALA A 170 8.79 18.16 -9.52
CA ALA A 170 7.35 18.33 -9.66
C ALA A 170 6.97 18.76 -11.08
N GLN A 171 7.64 19.78 -11.63
CA GLN A 171 7.42 20.25 -13.00
C GLN A 171 7.68 19.14 -14.02
N MET A 172 8.77 18.38 -13.86
CA MET A 172 9.07 17.23 -14.72
C MET A 172 7.98 16.15 -14.67
N ARG A 173 7.41 15.88 -13.49
CA ARG A 173 6.30 14.93 -13.35
C ARG A 173 5.04 15.44 -14.06
N ASP A 174 4.73 16.72 -13.94
CA ASP A 174 3.57 17.33 -14.59
C ASP A 174 3.69 17.23 -16.12
N VAL A 175 4.85 17.55 -16.68
CA VAL A 175 5.12 17.39 -18.12
C VAL A 175 5.06 15.93 -18.55
N GLN A 176 5.67 15.02 -17.77
CA GLN A 176 5.78 13.60 -18.14
C GLN A 176 4.43 12.86 -18.07
N TYR A 177 3.66 13.07 -17.00
CA TYR A 177 2.41 12.33 -16.76
C TYR A 177 1.16 13.10 -17.15
N GLY A 178 1.21 14.43 -17.15
CA GLY A 178 0.14 15.31 -17.62
C GLY A 178 0.20 15.46 -19.14
N ASP A 179 1.14 16.28 -19.63
CA ASP A 179 1.17 16.69 -21.04
C ASP A 179 1.55 15.54 -21.98
N ILE A 180 2.73 14.95 -21.78
CA ILE A 180 3.20 13.81 -22.59
C ILE A 180 2.27 12.60 -22.39
N GLY A 181 1.79 12.39 -21.16
CA GLY A 181 0.83 11.33 -20.85
C GLY A 181 -0.47 11.46 -21.65
N GLY A 182 -1.04 12.68 -21.71
CA GLY A 182 -2.23 12.99 -22.49
C GLY A 182 -2.01 12.85 -24.00
N ILE A 183 -0.85 13.26 -24.51
CA ILE A 183 -0.50 13.06 -25.92
C ILE A 183 -0.42 11.57 -26.26
N ASN A 184 0.26 10.76 -25.45
CA ASN A 184 0.34 9.32 -25.65
C ASN A 184 -1.05 8.67 -25.62
N HIS A 185 -1.95 9.15 -24.77
CA HIS A 185 -3.33 8.70 -24.72
C HIS A 185 -4.10 9.01 -26.02
N GLU A 186 -3.99 10.22 -26.55
CA GLU A 186 -4.66 10.58 -27.82
C GLU A 186 -4.04 9.86 -29.03
N LEU A 187 -2.72 9.66 -29.06
CA LEU A 187 -2.05 8.85 -30.08
C LEU A 187 -2.57 7.40 -30.07
N GLU A 188 -2.71 6.80 -28.89
CA GLU A 188 -3.28 5.46 -28.75
C GLU A 188 -4.74 5.42 -29.21
N ARG A 189 -5.53 6.47 -28.89
CA ARG A 189 -6.91 6.59 -29.35
C ARG A 189 -7.01 6.69 -30.87
N ILE A 190 -6.10 7.42 -31.52
CA ILE A 190 -6.03 7.49 -33.00
C ILE A 190 -5.69 6.11 -33.56
N ARG A 191 -4.70 5.41 -32.99
CA ARG A 191 -4.32 4.05 -33.39
C ARG A 191 -5.52 3.09 -33.32
N LEU A 192 -6.29 3.15 -32.24
CA LEU A 192 -7.50 2.34 -32.05
C LEU A 192 -8.62 2.69 -33.04
N LYS A 193 -8.83 3.99 -33.33
CA LYS A 193 -9.80 4.42 -34.36
C LYS A 193 -9.43 3.93 -35.75
N GLU A 194 -8.15 4.08 -36.14
CA GLU A 194 -7.63 3.60 -37.42
C GLU A 194 -7.85 2.09 -37.57
N ARG A 195 -7.47 1.32 -36.54
CA ARG A 195 -7.70 -0.13 -36.49
C ARG A 195 -9.19 -0.50 -36.54
N GLY A 196 -10.03 0.26 -35.85
CA GLY A 196 -11.48 0.06 -35.86
C GLY A 196 -12.11 0.30 -37.24
N ASP A 197 -11.62 1.30 -37.98
CA ASP A 197 -12.05 1.57 -39.36
C ASP A 197 -11.55 0.51 -40.33
N GLU A 198 -10.32 0.01 -40.15
CA GLU A 198 -9.78 -1.13 -40.91
C GLU A 198 -10.65 -2.37 -40.74
N LEU A 199 -10.97 -2.75 -39.50
CA LEU A 199 -11.82 -3.92 -39.18
C LEU A 199 -13.24 -3.79 -39.76
N LYS A 200 -13.76 -2.56 -39.89
CA LYS A 200 -15.08 -2.28 -40.47
C LYS A 200 -15.05 -2.15 -41.99
N GLY A 201 -13.88 -2.26 -42.63
CA GLY A 201 -13.71 -2.05 -44.07
C GLY A 201 -14.01 -0.61 -44.51
N LYS A 202 -13.83 0.36 -43.62
CA LYS A 202 -14.10 1.79 -43.85
C LYS A 202 -12.83 2.65 -43.92
N LEU A 203 -11.65 2.03 -43.98
CA LEU A 203 -10.39 2.73 -44.11
C LEU A 203 -10.16 3.10 -45.58
N ASP A 204 -10.08 4.39 -45.88
CA ASP A 204 -9.80 4.95 -47.20
C ASP A 204 -8.61 5.91 -47.14
N ASP A 205 -8.07 6.29 -48.30
CA ASP A 205 -6.88 7.15 -48.39
C ASP A 205 -7.09 8.51 -47.71
N ALA A 206 -8.33 9.02 -47.70
CA ALA A 206 -8.68 10.28 -47.04
C ALA A 206 -8.56 10.17 -45.51
N ARG A 207 -9.07 9.08 -44.92
CA ARG A 207 -8.95 8.82 -43.47
C ARG A 207 -7.54 8.51 -43.05
N ILE A 208 -6.79 7.77 -43.86
CA ILE A 208 -5.37 7.51 -43.60
C ILE A 208 -4.62 8.85 -43.53
N ALA A 209 -4.87 9.76 -44.49
CA ALA A 209 -4.27 11.09 -44.48
C ALA A 209 -4.70 11.93 -43.26
N ASP A 210 -5.97 11.87 -42.85
CA ASP A 210 -6.48 12.56 -41.65
C ASP A 210 -5.83 12.04 -40.35
N TYR A 211 -5.78 10.71 -40.16
CA TYR A 211 -5.10 10.11 -39.01
C TYR A 211 -3.60 10.42 -39.01
N GLN A 212 -2.95 10.44 -40.17
CA GLN A 212 -1.56 10.84 -40.29
C GLN A 212 -1.35 12.31 -39.88
N ALA A 213 -2.19 13.23 -40.37
CA ALA A 213 -2.12 14.63 -40.02
C ALA A 213 -2.32 14.87 -38.51
N GLN A 214 -3.26 14.15 -37.88
CA GLN A 214 -3.46 14.22 -36.43
C GLN A 214 -2.24 13.69 -35.66
N ARG A 215 -1.67 12.54 -36.07
CA ARG A 215 -0.45 11.99 -35.46
C ARG A 215 0.73 12.96 -35.57
N ASP A 216 0.89 13.59 -36.74
CA ASP A 216 1.98 14.54 -36.97
C ASP A 216 1.83 15.78 -36.07
N SER A 217 0.60 16.31 -35.91
CA SER A 217 0.32 17.40 -34.97
C SER A 217 0.69 17.05 -33.52
N TYR A 218 0.23 15.88 -33.03
CA TYR A 218 0.54 15.43 -31.68
C TYR A 218 2.02 15.12 -31.49
N ARG A 219 2.71 14.66 -32.54
CA ARG A 219 4.15 14.42 -32.51
C ARG A 219 4.93 15.73 -32.40
N ASP A 220 4.49 16.78 -33.09
CA ASP A 220 5.11 18.11 -32.98
C ASP A 220 4.93 18.69 -31.56
N GLU A 221 3.74 18.55 -30.97
CA GLU A 221 3.50 18.90 -29.56
C GLU A 221 4.38 18.09 -28.60
N TYR A 222 4.48 16.77 -28.81
CA TYR A 222 5.35 15.89 -28.02
C TYR A 222 6.80 16.36 -28.06
N LEU A 223 7.32 16.72 -29.23
CA LEU A 223 8.70 17.21 -29.38
C LEU A 223 8.92 18.54 -28.62
N GLY A 224 7.88 19.38 -28.53
CA GLY A 224 7.90 20.59 -27.69
C GLY A 224 8.09 20.27 -26.21
N TYR A 225 7.24 19.41 -25.66
CA TYR A 225 7.33 19.00 -24.24
C TYR A 225 8.57 18.16 -23.94
N GLU A 226 9.02 17.33 -24.88
CA GLU A 226 10.27 16.59 -24.73
C GLU A 226 11.47 17.54 -24.59
N LYS A 227 11.50 18.62 -25.37
CA LYS A 227 12.54 19.66 -25.25
C LYS A 227 12.49 20.37 -23.90
N GLU A 228 11.29 20.69 -23.40
CA GLU A 228 11.09 21.25 -22.05
C GLU A 228 11.60 20.30 -20.97
N LEU A 229 11.24 19.01 -21.05
CA LEU A 229 11.71 17.97 -20.13
C LEU A 229 13.24 17.84 -20.13
N PHE A 230 13.88 17.96 -21.30
CA PHE A 230 15.35 17.98 -21.39
C PHE A 230 15.96 19.23 -20.75
N ALA A 231 15.33 20.41 -20.89
CA ALA A 231 15.80 21.64 -20.24
C ALA A 231 15.72 21.53 -18.71
N LEU A 232 14.59 21.04 -18.18
CA LEU A 232 14.41 20.80 -16.74
C LEU A 232 15.43 19.80 -16.19
N ARG A 233 15.72 18.71 -16.93
CA ARG A 233 16.74 17.73 -16.56
C ARG A 233 18.14 18.36 -16.51
N ALA A 234 18.48 19.19 -17.48
CA ALA A 234 19.76 19.90 -17.48
C ALA A 234 19.88 20.84 -16.28
N GLU A 235 18.79 21.50 -15.87
CA GLU A 235 18.77 22.35 -14.68
C GLU A 235 18.95 21.57 -13.38
N MET A 236 18.36 20.37 -13.26
CA MET A 236 18.58 19.49 -12.11
C MET A 236 20.03 18.98 -12.00
N GLU A 237 20.73 18.85 -13.13
CA GLU A 237 22.11 18.37 -13.19
C GLU A 237 23.15 19.43 -12.79
N ARG A 238 22.74 20.70 -12.72
CA ARG A 238 23.59 21.87 -12.49
C ARG A 238 24.36 21.83 -11.16
N ASP A 239 23.71 21.38 -10.10
CA ASP A 239 24.26 21.43 -8.75
C ASP A 239 24.74 20.03 -8.29
N ALA A 240 25.76 20.02 -7.43
CA ALA A 240 26.34 18.82 -6.86
C ALA A 240 26.82 19.06 -5.43
N ILE A 241 27.06 17.99 -4.69
CA ILE A 241 27.67 18.04 -3.37
C ILE A 241 28.90 17.16 -3.34
N VAL A 242 29.92 17.60 -2.62
CA VAL A 242 31.12 16.81 -2.35
C VAL A 242 31.04 16.36 -0.90
N VAL A 243 31.00 15.05 -0.71
CA VAL A 243 30.82 14.41 0.60
C VAL A 243 32.05 13.59 0.92
N ARG A 244 32.59 13.77 2.12
CA ARG A 244 33.62 12.88 2.65
C ARG A 244 32.93 11.63 3.20
N ASP A 245 33.22 10.48 2.61
CA ASP A 245 32.65 9.21 3.03
C ASP A 245 33.40 8.58 4.21
N MET A 246 32.94 7.40 4.67
CA MET A 246 33.57 6.68 5.78
C MET A 246 35.02 6.23 5.49
N ARG A 247 35.46 6.19 4.23
CA ARG A 247 36.84 5.86 3.84
C ARG A 247 37.75 7.09 3.86
N GLY A 248 37.18 8.27 4.15
CA GLY A 248 37.85 9.55 4.08
C GLY A 248 37.97 10.11 2.65
N GLU A 249 37.40 9.42 1.66
CA GLU A 249 37.44 9.81 0.25
C GLU A 249 36.38 10.88 -0.05
N LEU A 250 36.71 11.81 -0.95
CA LEU A 250 35.77 12.83 -1.41
C LEU A 250 34.96 12.28 -2.59
N VAL A 251 33.66 12.10 -2.39
CA VAL A 251 32.72 11.61 -3.39
C VAL A 251 31.83 12.76 -3.84
N THR A 252 31.73 12.98 -5.14
CA THR A 252 30.82 13.97 -5.72
C THR A 252 29.48 13.33 -6.05
N LEU A 253 28.40 13.81 -5.44
CA LEU A 253 27.04 13.37 -5.71
C LEU A 253 26.29 14.48 -6.46
N ASN A 254 25.73 14.16 -7.62
CA ASN A 254 24.89 15.11 -8.35
C ASN A 254 23.54 15.30 -7.63
N MET A 255 23.09 16.55 -7.51
CA MET A 255 21.85 16.87 -6.78
C MET A 255 20.61 16.23 -7.41
N LYS A 256 20.63 15.86 -8.70
CA LYS A 256 19.51 15.13 -9.34
C LYS A 256 19.17 13.80 -8.64
N TYR A 257 20.12 13.21 -7.92
CA TYR A 257 19.95 11.95 -7.20
C TYR A 257 19.71 12.14 -5.71
N VAL A 258 19.80 13.37 -5.18
CA VAL A 258 19.61 13.68 -3.77
C VAL A 258 18.17 14.11 -3.54
N LEU A 259 17.47 13.40 -2.66
CA LEU A 259 16.06 13.66 -2.33
C LEU A 259 15.91 14.52 -1.07
N ASP A 260 16.76 14.26 -0.07
CA ASP A 260 16.74 14.96 1.20
C ASP A 260 18.08 14.78 1.90
N ALA A 261 18.39 15.66 2.85
CA ALA A 261 19.56 15.51 3.70
C ALA A 261 19.22 15.94 5.13
N ASN A 262 19.68 15.18 6.11
CA ASN A 262 19.43 15.46 7.51
C ASN A 262 20.66 15.14 8.37
N TYR A 263 20.68 15.67 9.59
CA TYR A 263 21.81 15.55 10.52
C TYR A 263 21.33 15.02 11.88
N PRO A 264 21.05 13.71 12.02
CA PRO A 264 20.38 13.15 13.20
C PRO A 264 21.10 13.41 14.52
N ASN A 265 22.42 13.53 14.49
CA ASN A 265 23.26 13.75 15.67
C ASN A 265 23.17 15.18 16.20
N ASP A 266 22.84 16.15 15.34
CA ASP A 266 22.71 17.56 15.69
C ASP A 266 21.26 17.92 16.08
N MET A 267 20.32 16.98 15.93
CA MET A 267 18.91 17.20 16.24
C MET A 267 18.62 17.04 17.74
N GLY A 268 18.05 18.08 18.34
CA GLY A 268 17.35 17.97 19.62
C GLY A 268 16.08 17.12 19.52
N PHE A 269 15.52 16.74 20.68
CA PHE A 269 14.32 15.87 20.74
C PHE A 269 13.14 16.40 19.92
N PHE A 270 12.81 17.69 20.02
CA PHE A 270 11.70 18.28 19.27
C PHE A 270 11.95 18.32 17.76
N SER A 271 13.20 18.53 17.33
CA SER A 271 13.57 18.45 15.91
C SER A 271 13.45 17.03 15.38
N LYS A 272 13.86 16.02 16.17
CA LYS A 272 13.65 14.60 15.83
C LYS A 272 12.18 14.26 15.71
N LEU A 273 11.34 14.77 16.64
CA LEU A 273 9.90 14.58 16.60
C LEU A 273 9.27 15.22 15.34
N GLY A 274 9.68 16.44 14.99
CA GLY A 274 9.24 17.09 13.74
C GLY A 274 9.63 16.31 12.49
N HIS A 275 10.89 15.86 12.42
CA HIS A 275 11.38 15.02 11.32
C HIS A 275 10.60 13.70 11.21
N TRP A 276 10.28 13.07 12.34
CA TRP A 276 9.47 11.86 12.37
C TRP A 276 8.10 12.05 11.70
N PHE A 277 7.38 13.14 12.00
CA PHE A 277 6.10 13.44 11.34
C PHE A 277 6.26 13.67 9.84
N VAL A 278 7.34 14.34 9.42
CA VAL A 278 7.65 14.54 8.00
C VAL A 278 7.89 13.20 7.29
N GLN A 279 8.64 12.28 7.91
CA GLN A 279 8.93 10.96 7.35
C GLN A 279 7.68 10.06 7.28
N VAL A 280 6.81 10.11 8.29
CA VAL A 280 5.49 9.46 8.25
C VAL A 280 4.65 10.04 7.09
N GLY A 281 4.65 11.35 6.92
CA GLY A 281 3.98 12.02 5.80
C GLY A 281 4.49 11.53 4.44
N LYS A 282 5.81 11.58 4.23
CA LYS A 282 6.47 11.07 3.02
C LYS A 282 6.13 9.61 2.75
N PHE A 283 6.12 8.77 3.78
CA PHE A 283 5.76 7.36 3.64
C PHE A 283 4.32 7.16 3.14
N ILE A 284 3.39 7.99 3.59
CA ILE A 284 1.97 7.91 3.19
C ILE A 284 1.75 8.49 1.78
N THR A 285 2.46 9.56 1.40
CA THR A 285 2.17 10.33 0.17
C THR A 285 3.07 10.00 -1.02
N ASN A 286 4.27 9.49 -0.79
CA ASN A 286 5.21 9.24 -1.88
C ASN A 286 4.99 7.87 -2.53
N GLU A 287 5.58 7.72 -3.72
CA GLU A 287 5.63 6.46 -4.45
C GLU A 287 6.73 5.53 -3.92
N PRO A 288 6.57 4.21 -4.10
CA PRO A 288 7.59 3.25 -3.71
C PRO A 288 8.81 3.32 -4.61
N ARG A 289 9.98 3.04 -4.04
CA ARG A 289 11.30 3.04 -4.69
C ARG A 289 12.08 1.79 -4.29
N GLU A 290 13.19 1.51 -4.99
CA GLU A 290 14.11 0.41 -4.68
C GLU A 290 13.38 -0.93 -4.40
N ALA A 291 12.56 -1.36 -5.35
CA ALA A 291 11.76 -2.59 -5.24
C ALA A 291 10.89 -2.69 -3.98
N ASN A 292 10.24 -1.57 -3.59
CA ASN A 292 9.40 -1.42 -2.40
C ASN A 292 10.17 -1.43 -1.07
N THR A 293 11.50 -1.24 -1.07
CA THR A 293 12.28 -1.15 0.18
C THR A 293 12.51 0.29 0.66
N GLU A 294 12.24 1.27 -0.19
CA GLU A 294 12.39 2.70 0.09
C GLU A 294 11.22 3.51 -0.49
N GLY A 295 11.08 4.78 -0.13
CA GLY A 295 9.98 5.64 -0.58
C GLY A 295 8.70 5.47 0.23
N GLY A 296 7.56 5.71 -0.42
CA GLY A 296 6.23 5.65 0.20
C GLY A 296 5.34 4.54 -0.35
N VAL A 297 4.11 4.47 0.17
CA VAL A 297 3.13 3.42 -0.15
C VAL A 297 1.81 3.99 -0.68
N PHE A 298 1.81 5.24 -1.15
CA PHE A 298 0.58 5.93 -1.57
C PHE A 298 -0.25 5.14 -2.61
N PRO A 299 0.32 4.61 -3.70
CA PRO A 299 -0.45 3.83 -4.67
C PRO A 299 -1.09 2.58 -4.06
N ALA A 300 -0.45 1.96 -3.06
CA ALA A 300 -0.98 0.81 -2.35
C ALA A 300 -2.13 1.17 -1.41
N ILE A 301 -2.05 2.31 -0.72
CA ILE A 301 -3.17 2.85 0.08
C ILE A 301 -4.37 3.11 -0.83
N PHE A 302 -4.14 3.87 -1.92
CA PHE A 302 -5.19 4.23 -2.85
C PHE A 302 -5.86 2.99 -3.45
N GLY A 303 -5.06 2.06 -3.97
CA GLY A 303 -5.58 0.82 -4.56
C GLY A 303 -6.37 -0.02 -3.55
N THR A 304 -5.92 -0.12 -2.30
CA THR A 304 -6.65 -0.84 -1.23
C THR A 304 -8.00 -0.19 -0.94
N VAL A 305 -8.03 1.12 -0.71
CA VAL A 305 -9.27 1.84 -0.38
C VAL A 305 -10.24 1.84 -1.56
N PHE A 306 -9.75 2.16 -2.76
CA PHE A 306 -10.57 2.23 -3.96
C PHE A 306 -11.18 0.86 -4.30
N MET A 307 -10.40 -0.21 -4.19
CA MET A 307 -10.87 -1.58 -4.37
C MET A 307 -12.00 -1.93 -3.41
N VAL A 308 -11.82 -1.65 -2.12
CA VAL A 308 -12.79 -1.99 -1.08
C VAL A 308 -14.08 -1.19 -1.26
N MET A 309 -13.97 0.07 -1.68
CA MET A 309 -15.12 0.91 -2.01
C MET A 309 -15.88 0.38 -3.24
N LEU A 310 -15.16 0.00 -4.30
CA LEU A 310 -15.77 -0.57 -5.51
C LEU A 310 -16.47 -1.90 -5.19
N MET A 311 -15.82 -2.77 -4.42
CA MET A 311 -16.39 -4.02 -3.92
C MET A 311 -17.65 -3.77 -3.08
N ALA A 312 -17.61 -2.81 -2.14
CA ALA A 312 -18.74 -2.44 -1.28
C ALA A 312 -19.96 -1.97 -2.09
N VAL A 313 -19.73 -1.14 -3.11
CA VAL A 313 -20.76 -0.64 -4.03
C VAL A 313 -21.39 -1.78 -4.83
N ILE A 314 -20.62 -2.81 -5.19
CA ILE A 314 -21.12 -3.98 -5.92
C ILE A 314 -21.84 -4.94 -4.96
N VAL A 315 -21.18 -5.41 -3.91
CA VAL A 315 -21.70 -6.48 -3.05
C VAL A 315 -22.96 -6.07 -2.30
N THR A 316 -23.08 -4.81 -1.90
CA THR A 316 -24.20 -4.35 -1.05
C THR A 316 -25.55 -4.47 -1.76
N PRO A 317 -25.77 -3.86 -2.95
CA PRO A 317 -27.02 -4.04 -3.69
C PRO A 317 -27.35 -5.50 -3.97
N PHE A 318 -26.39 -6.29 -4.46
CA PHE A 318 -26.64 -7.70 -4.81
C PHE A 318 -26.99 -8.53 -3.56
N GLY A 319 -26.25 -8.35 -2.46
CA GLY A 319 -26.49 -9.07 -1.22
C GLY A 319 -27.83 -8.70 -0.57
N VAL A 320 -28.16 -7.41 -0.56
CA VAL A 320 -29.44 -6.91 -0.01
C VAL A 320 -30.62 -7.41 -0.83
N VAL A 321 -30.55 -7.31 -2.16
CA VAL A 321 -31.62 -7.81 -3.05
C VAL A 321 -31.81 -9.31 -2.88
N ALA A 322 -30.73 -10.09 -2.81
CA ALA A 322 -30.79 -11.53 -2.58
C ALA A 322 -31.44 -11.85 -1.22
N ALA A 323 -31.06 -11.16 -0.16
CA ALA A 323 -31.64 -11.35 1.17
C ALA A 323 -33.13 -10.98 1.23
N ILE A 324 -33.52 -9.85 0.63
CA ILE A 324 -34.93 -9.44 0.51
C ILE A 324 -35.73 -10.49 -0.24
N TYR A 325 -35.21 -10.97 -1.37
CA TYR A 325 -35.89 -12.02 -2.14
C TYR A 325 -36.06 -13.28 -1.30
N LEU A 326 -34.99 -13.78 -0.68
CA LEU A 326 -34.99 -15.01 0.12
C LEU A 326 -35.87 -14.93 1.37
N HIS A 327 -36.09 -13.73 1.92
CA HIS A 327 -36.86 -13.51 3.15
C HIS A 327 -38.31 -13.11 2.87
N GLU A 328 -38.55 -12.14 1.99
CA GLU A 328 -39.87 -11.53 1.79
C GLU A 328 -40.66 -12.17 0.64
N TYR A 329 -40.00 -12.71 -0.39
CA TYR A 329 -40.66 -13.19 -1.61
C TYR A 329 -40.58 -14.70 -1.81
N ALA A 330 -39.47 -15.33 -1.41
CA ALA A 330 -39.23 -16.74 -1.65
C ALA A 330 -40.16 -17.62 -0.79
N GLY A 331 -40.86 -18.54 -1.46
CA GLY A 331 -41.65 -19.56 -0.78
C GLY A 331 -40.79 -20.63 -0.11
N LYS A 332 -41.35 -21.37 0.86
CA LYS A 332 -40.69 -22.51 1.50
C LYS A 332 -40.66 -23.73 0.56
N ASN A 333 -39.79 -23.71 -0.44
CA ASN A 333 -39.64 -24.77 -1.43
C ASN A 333 -38.20 -25.32 -1.50
N ALA A 334 -38.02 -26.45 -2.19
CA ALA A 334 -36.71 -27.11 -2.32
C ALA A 334 -35.65 -26.19 -2.94
N LEU A 335 -36.03 -25.37 -3.93
CA LEU A 335 -35.14 -24.40 -4.56
C LEU A 335 -34.59 -23.38 -3.55
N THR A 336 -35.45 -22.79 -2.73
CA THR A 336 -35.05 -21.81 -1.71
C THR A 336 -34.13 -22.44 -0.66
N LYS A 337 -34.37 -23.71 -0.31
CA LYS A 337 -33.48 -24.47 0.59
C LYS A 337 -32.10 -24.67 -0.04
N ILE A 338 -32.04 -25.05 -1.32
CA ILE A 338 -30.79 -25.22 -2.07
C ILE A 338 -30.01 -23.90 -2.12
N ILE A 339 -30.67 -22.78 -2.45
CA ILE A 339 -30.02 -21.46 -2.51
C ILE A 339 -29.43 -21.08 -1.15
N ARG A 340 -30.18 -21.25 -0.05
CA ARG A 340 -29.65 -20.99 1.30
C ARG A 340 -28.44 -21.85 1.64
N THR A 341 -28.50 -23.14 1.32
CA THR A 341 -27.36 -24.04 1.52
C THR A 341 -26.16 -23.60 0.69
N ALA A 342 -26.36 -23.17 -0.56
CA ALA A 342 -25.29 -22.66 -1.41
C ALA A 342 -24.65 -21.39 -0.82
N VAL A 343 -25.44 -20.43 -0.35
CA VAL A 343 -24.93 -19.20 0.30
C VAL A 343 -24.08 -19.53 1.53
N ILE A 344 -24.53 -20.45 2.38
CA ILE A 344 -23.78 -20.89 3.56
C ILE A 344 -22.49 -21.60 3.15
N ASN A 345 -22.54 -22.45 2.13
CA ASN A 345 -21.36 -23.18 1.64
C ASN A 345 -20.31 -22.25 0.99
N LEU A 346 -20.74 -21.16 0.32
CA LEU A 346 -19.83 -20.15 -0.23
C LEU A 346 -18.95 -19.51 0.86
N ALA A 347 -19.48 -19.32 2.07
CA ALA A 347 -18.68 -18.78 3.17
C ALA A 347 -17.52 -19.70 3.60
N GLY A 348 -17.62 -21.01 3.33
CA GLY A 348 -16.60 -22.02 3.66
C GLY A 348 -15.55 -22.27 2.57
N VAL A 349 -15.67 -21.64 1.40
CA VAL A 349 -14.72 -21.81 0.30
C VAL A 349 -13.42 -21.04 0.58
N PRO A 350 -12.22 -21.65 0.46
CA PRO A 350 -10.95 -20.94 0.62
C PRO A 350 -10.79 -19.77 -0.37
N SER A 351 -10.21 -18.65 0.09
CA SER A 351 -10.15 -17.42 -0.72
C SER A 351 -9.37 -17.56 -2.03
N ILE A 352 -8.35 -18.42 -2.08
CA ILE A 352 -7.60 -18.71 -3.32
C ILE A 352 -8.47 -19.31 -4.43
N VAL A 353 -9.49 -20.10 -4.08
CA VAL A 353 -10.40 -20.69 -5.07
C VAL A 353 -11.21 -19.62 -5.77
N TYR A 354 -11.61 -18.57 -5.04
CA TYR A 354 -12.25 -17.40 -5.64
C TYR A 354 -11.29 -16.66 -6.58
N GLY A 355 -10.01 -16.57 -6.25
CA GLY A 355 -9.00 -15.97 -7.14
C GLY A 355 -8.86 -16.71 -8.46
N VAL A 356 -8.73 -18.04 -8.42
CA VAL A 356 -8.66 -18.89 -9.63
C VAL A 356 -9.95 -18.80 -10.43
N PHE A 357 -11.11 -18.82 -9.75
CA PHE A 357 -12.41 -18.60 -10.40
C PHE A 357 -12.48 -17.22 -11.07
N GLY A 358 -12.06 -16.16 -10.38
CA GLY A 358 -12.06 -14.81 -10.93
C GLY A 358 -11.14 -14.68 -12.15
N LEU A 359 -9.95 -15.29 -12.11
CA LEU A 359 -9.05 -15.31 -13.26
C LEU A 359 -9.66 -16.08 -14.44
N GLY A 360 -10.16 -17.29 -14.21
CA GLY A 360 -10.71 -18.12 -15.28
C GLY A 360 -12.00 -17.54 -15.87
N PHE A 361 -12.96 -17.18 -15.00
CA PHE A 361 -14.28 -16.75 -15.43
C PHE A 361 -14.34 -15.25 -15.74
N PHE A 362 -13.90 -14.39 -14.82
CA PHE A 362 -14.04 -12.95 -15.03
C PHE A 362 -13.02 -12.39 -16.02
N VAL A 363 -11.75 -12.74 -15.87
CA VAL A 363 -10.70 -12.20 -16.75
C VAL A 363 -10.77 -12.87 -18.13
N TYR A 364 -10.58 -14.19 -18.21
CA TYR A 364 -10.43 -14.85 -19.51
C TYR A 364 -11.75 -15.04 -20.26
N VAL A 365 -12.80 -15.52 -19.60
CA VAL A 365 -14.08 -15.75 -20.28
C VAL A 365 -14.82 -14.44 -20.49
N LEU A 366 -15.18 -13.73 -19.43
CA LEU A 366 -16.03 -12.56 -19.51
C LEU A 366 -15.27 -11.36 -20.09
N GLY A 367 -14.07 -11.06 -19.59
CA GLY A 367 -13.22 -9.97 -20.09
C GLY A 367 -12.78 -10.19 -21.54
N GLY A 368 -12.35 -11.41 -21.88
CA GLY A 368 -12.04 -11.77 -23.27
C GLY A 368 -13.24 -11.62 -24.21
N SER A 369 -14.43 -12.07 -23.80
CA SER A 369 -15.65 -11.90 -24.60
C SER A 369 -16.04 -10.43 -24.76
N ILE A 370 -15.87 -9.60 -23.73
CA ILE A 370 -16.09 -8.15 -23.83
C ILE A 370 -15.14 -7.54 -24.84
N ASP A 371 -13.86 -7.91 -24.80
CA ASP A 371 -12.87 -7.37 -25.73
C ASP A 371 -13.16 -7.78 -27.18
N GLU A 372 -13.54 -9.02 -27.43
CA GLU A 372 -13.93 -9.47 -28.77
C GLU A 372 -15.17 -8.72 -29.31
N LEU A 373 -16.12 -8.38 -28.45
CA LEU A 373 -17.38 -7.74 -28.85
C LEU A 373 -17.28 -6.21 -28.95
N PHE A 374 -16.52 -5.57 -28.06
CA PHE A 374 -16.54 -4.11 -27.87
C PHE A 374 -15.18 -3.43 -28.03
N TYR A 375 -14.07 -4.19 -27.98
CA TYR A 375 -12.69 -3.65 -28.05
C TYR A 375 -11.81 -4.45 -29.02
N ALA A 376 -12.39 -4.94 -30.12
CA ALA A 376 -11.68 -5.78 -31.10
C ALA A 376 -10.46 -5.06 -31.70
N GLU A 377 -10.51 -3.72 -31.77
CA GLU A 377 -9.42 -2.85 -32.18
C GLU A 377 -8.19 -2.85 -31.24
N ALA A 378 -8.37 -3.19 -29.96
CA ALA A 378 -7.30 -3.24 -28.98
C ALA A 378 -6.49 -4.55 -29.04
N LEU A 379 -7.08 -5.61 -29.59
CA LEU A 379 -6.44 -6.92 -29.68
C LEU A 379 -5.16 -6.88 -30.57
N PRO A 380 -4.07 -7.57 -30.17
CA PRO A 380 -3.99 -8.65 -29.18
C PRO A 380 -3.71 -8.20 -27.73
N SER A 381 -3.72 -6.90 -27.44
CA SER A 381 -3.53 -6.35 -26.10
C SER A 381 -4.90 -6.10 -25.46
N PRO A 382 -5.49 -7.07 -24.75
CA PRO A 382 -6.85 -6.96 -24.22
C PRO A 382 -6.99 -5.81 -23.21
N THR A 383 -8.16 -5.17 -23.20
CA THR A 383 -8.53 -4.17 -22.19
C THR A 383 -9.09 -4.85 -20.95
N PHE A 384 -10.08 -5.72 -21.12
CA PHE A 384 -10.77 -6.41 -20.04
C PHE A 384 -10.33 -7.87 -19.88
N GLY A 385 -9.78 -8.49 -20.91
CA GLY A 385 -9.18 -9.84 -20.90
C GLY A 385 -7.84 -9.94 -20.16
N THR A 386 -7.52 -8.98 -19.30
CA THR A 386 -6.33 -8.93 -18.43
C THR A 386 -6.74 -8.71 -16.97
N PRO A 387 -5.96 -9.18 -15.99
CA PRO A 387 -6.15 -8.83 -14.58
C PRO A 387 -6.25 -7.31 -14.38
N GLY A 388 -7.17 -6.87 -13.53
CA GLY A 388 -7.54 -5.47 -13.36
C GLY A 388 -8.41 -5.20 -12.14
N MET A 389 -8.64 -3.92 -11.87
CA MET A 389 -9.28 -3.47 -10.64
C MET A 389 -10.73 -3.98 -10.50
N ILE A 390 -11.50 -3.97 -11.60
CA ILE A 390 -12.89 -4.43 -11.63
C ILE A 390 -13.02 -5.93 -11.29
N TRP A 391 -12.12 -6.76 -11.80
CA TRP A 391 -12.14 -8.20 -11.58
C TRP A 391 -11.79 -8.55 -10.14
N SER A 392 -10.84 -7.82 -9.56
CA SER A 392 -10.53 -7.89 -8.13
C SER A 392 -11.74 -7.55 -7.27
N ALA A 393 -12.43 -6.44 -7.55
CA ALA A 393 -13.62 -6.04 -6.80
C ALA A 393 -14.78 -7.03 -6.94
N LEU A 394 -15.04 -7.56 -8.15
CA LEU A 394 -16.06 -8.57 -8.39
C LEU A 394 -15.75 -9.90 -7.68
N THR A 395 -14.49 -10.33 -7.73
CA THR A 395 -14.04 -11.55 -7.05
C THR A 395 -14.24 -11.45 -5.54
N LEU A 396 -13.85 -10.32 -4.95
CA LEU A 396 -14.06 -10.08 -3.51
C LEU A 396 -15.52 -9.83 -3.16
N ALA A 397 -16.31 -9.27 -4.06
CA ALA A 397 -17.76 -9.13 -3.87
C ALA A 397 -18.40 -10.51 -3.73
N ILE A 398 -18.06 -11.49 -4.57
CA ILE A 398 -18.57 -12.87 -4.41
C ILE A 398 -18.11 -13.48 -3.09
N LEU A 399 -16.83 -13.33 -2.74
CA LEU A 399 -16.26 -13.88 -1.50
C LEU A 399 -16.96 -13.33 -0.25
N THR A 400 -17.36 -12.05 -0.26
CA THR A 400 -18.00 -11.37 0.88
C THR A 400 -19.53 -11.38 0.82
N LEU A 401 -20.13 -11.75 -0.31
CA LEU A 401 -21.58 -11.78 -0.53
C LEU A 401 -22.36 -12.55 0.56
N PRO A 402 -21.92 -13.75 1.03
CA PRO A 402 -22.67 -14.47 2.06
C PRO A 402 -22.84 -13.69 3.36
N VAL A 403 -21.84 -12.89 3.73
CA VAL A 403 -21.87 -12.08 4.97
C VAL A 403 -22.95 -11.01 4.89
N VAL A 404 -23.07 -10.35 3.74
CA VAL A 404 -24.09 -9.32 3.51
C VAL A 404 -25.49 -9.93 3.46
N ILE A 405 -25.65 -11.08 2.79
CA ILE A 405 -26.94 -11.78 2.70
C ILE A 405 -27.44 -12.18 4.10
N VAL A 406 -26.62 -12.89 4.87
CA VAL A 406 -27.01 -13.40 6.19
C VAL A 406 -27.32 -12.25 7.14
N SER A 407 -26.47 -11.22 7.18
CA SER A 407 -26.69 -10.07 8.07
C SER A 407 -27.96 -9.29 7.71
N THR A 408 -28.23 -9.10 6.42
CA THR A 408 -29.47 -8.45 5.95
C THR A 408 -30.69 -9.28 6.32
N GLU A 409 -30.64 -10.58 6.10
CA GLU A 409 -31.75 -11.48 6.43
C GLU A 409 -32.05 -11.53 7.93
N GLU A 410 -31.00 -11.58 8.77
CA GLU A 410 -31.16 -11.47 10.22
C GLU A 410 -31.84 -10.16 10.60
N GLY A 411 -31.51 -9.06 9.93
CA GLY A 411 -32.18 -7.77 10.10
C GLY A 411 -33.67 -7.83 9.77
N LEU A 412 -34.01 -8.39 8.60
CA LEU A 412 -35.40 -8.52 8.15
C LEU A 412 -36.24 -9.41 9.09
N SER A 413 -35.64 -10.49 9.60
CA SER A 413 -36.32 -11.45 10.49
C SER A 413 -36.65 -10.88 11.87
N ARG A 414 -35.95 -9.83 12.32
CA ARG A 414 -36.22 -9.15 13.60
C ARG A 414 -37.43 -8.24 13.55
N ILE A 415 -37.87 -7.82 12.35
CA ILE A 415 -39.01 -6.92 12.19
C ILE A 415 -40.30 -7.71 12.44
N PRO A 416 -41.19 -7.29 13.37
CA PRO A 416 -42.45 -7.99 13.64
C PRO A 416 -43.35 -8.09 12.41
N SER A 417 -44.10 -9.19 12.28
CA SER A 417 -45.08 -9.37 11.21
C SER A 417 -46.25 -8.36 11.28
N SER A 418 -46.58 -7.88 12.48
CA SER A 418 -47.61 -6.86 12.72
C SER A 418 -47.35 -5.55 11.98
N VAL A 419 -46.09 -5.13 11.86
CA VAL A 419 -45.68 -3.92 11.12
C VAL A 419 -46.03 -4.07 9.64
N ARG A 420 -45.77 -5.25 9.06
CA ARG A 420 -46.09 -5.56 7.65
C ARG A 420 -47.59 -5.57 7.45
N GLN A 421 -48.33 -6.26 8.32
CA GLN A 421 -49.79 -6.34 8.24
C GLN A 421 -50.47 -4.99 8.44
N GLY A 422 -49.98 -4.16 9.37
CA GLY A 422 -50.50 -2.81 9.61
C GLY A 422 -50.33 -1.90 8.40
N SER A 423 -49.16 -1.95 7.74
CA SER A 423 -48.93 -1.19 6.50
C SER A 423 -49.87 -1.63 5.37
N LEU A 424 -50.03 -2.94 5.17
CA LEU A 424 -50.96 -3.48 4.16
C LEU A 424 -52.41 -3.13 4.47
N ALA A 425 -52.81 -3.11 5.75
CA ALA A 425 -54.16 -2.74 6.19
C ALA A 425 -54.48 -1.26 5.93
N LEU A 426 -53.48 -0.39 5.90
CA LEU A 426 -53.61 1.02 5.49
C LEU A 426 -53.66 1.20 3.96
N GLY A 427 -53.73 0.11 3.20
CA GLY A 427 -53.81 0.13 1.73
C GLY A 427 -52.46 0.26 1.02
N ALA A 428 -51.34 0.17 1.74
CA ALA A 428 -50.02 0.16 1.10
C ALA A 428 -49.80 -1.15 0.34
N THR A 429 -49.11 -1.07 -0.79
CA THR A 429 -48.64 -2.25 -1.54
C THR A 429 -47.46 -2.90 -0.83
N LYS A 430 -47.21 -4.19 -1.10
CA LYS A 430 -46.03 -4.91 -0.56
C LYS A 430 -44.71 -4.21 -0.90
N ALA A 431 -44.62 -3.62 -2.09
CA ALA A 431 -43.45 -2.83 -2.49
C ALA A 431 -43.32 -1.55 -1.66
N GLU A 432 -44.42 -0.81 -1.44
CA GLU A 432 -44.39 0.39 -0.59
C GLU A 432 -44.04 0.04 0.87
N THR A 433 -44.61 -1.02 1.43
CA THR A 433 -44.24 -1.53 2.76
C THR A 433 -42.75 -1.87 2.83
N LEU A 434 -42.21 -2.55 1.81
CA LEU A 434 -40.80 -2.90 1.73
C LEU A 434 -39.90 -1.66 1.72
N TRP A 435 -40.14 -0.73 0.79
CA TRP A 435 -39.29 0.44 0.58
C TRP A 435 -39.39 1.49 1.68
N ARG A 436 -40.59 1.71 2.24
CA ARG A 436 -40.82 2.79 3.19
C ARG A 436 -40.68 2.38 4.65
N ILE A 437 -40.80 1.09 4.96
CA ILE A 437 -40.83 0.61 6.35
C ILE A 437 -39.76 -0.45 6.58
N ILE A 438 -39.83 -1.57 5.86
CA ILE A 438 -38.97 -2.74 6.14
C ILE A 438 -37.50 -2.41 5.88
N LEU A 439 -37.16 -1.84 4.71
CA LEU A 439 -35.78 -1.51 4.35
C LEU A 439 -35.13 -0.49 5.31
N PRO A 440 -35.80 0.63 5.65
CA PRO A 440 -35.32 1.54 6.68
C PRO A 440 -35.06 0.87 8.02
N MET A 441 -35.99 0.03 8.51
CA MET A 441 -35.84 -0.70 9.78
C MET A 441 -34.72 -1.74 9.74
N ALA A 442 -34.47 -2.37 8.59
CA ALA A 442 -33.39 -3.34 8.40
C ALA A 442 -32.02 -2.69 8.12
N SER A 443 -31.97 -1.39 7.82
CA SER A 443 -30.74 -0.68 7.44
C SER A 443 -29.58 -0.83 8.44
N PRO A 444 -29.76 -0.86 9.78
CA PRO A 444 -28.64 -1.06 10.70
C PRO A 444 -27.98 -2.44 10.56
N ALA A 445 -28.78 -3.46 10.23
CA ALA A 445 -28.30 -4.82 9.99
C ALA A 445 -27.58 -4.91 8.64
N ILE A 446 -28.15 -4.34 7.58
CA ILE A 446 -27.51 -4.23 6.25
C ILE A 446 -26.13 -3.58 6.38
N MET A 447 -26.04 -2.45 7.09
CA MET A 447 -24.78 -1.75 7.34
C MET A 447 -23.79 -2.59 8.14
N THR A 448 -24.27 -3.43 9.06
CA THR A 448 -23.40 -4.35 9.80
C THR A 448 -22.82 -5.42 8.86
N GLY A 449 -23.62 -5.97 7.95
CA GLY A 449 -23.14 -6.86 6.89
C GLY A 449 -22.08 -6.19 6.00
N LEU A 450 -22.31 -4.94 5.60
CA LEU A 450 -21.34 -4.15 4.84
C LEU A 450 -20.04 -3.90 5.60
N ILE A 451 -20.09 -3.51 6.88
CA ILE A 451 -18.90 -3.31 7.72
C ILE A 451 -18.05 -4.59 7.78
N LEU A 452 -18.70 -5.74 8.00
CA LEU A 452 -18.00 -7.03 8.04
C LEU A 452 -17.41 -7.42 6.68
N ALA A 453 -18.12 -7.12 5.58
CA ALA A 453 -17.62 -7.35 4.22
C ALA A 453 -16.40 -6.48 3.90
N VAL A 454 -16.43 -5.20 4.25
CA VAL A 454 -15.32 -4.24 4.10
C VAL A 454 -14.10 -4.70 4.89
N ALA A 455 -14.28 -5.06 6.17
CA ALA A 455 -13.21 -5.54 7.03
C ALA A 455 -12.53 -6.79 6.47
N ARG A 456 -13.32 -7.72 5.91
CA ARG A 456 -12.80 -8.94 5.29
C ARG A 456 -12.06 -8.62 3.99
N ALA A 457 -12.69 -7.90 3.07
CA ALA A 457 -12.13 -7.62 1.74
C ALA A 457 -10.80 -6.86 1.80
N ALA A 458 -10.67 -5.88 2.69
CA ALA A 458 -9.44 -5.11 2.86
C ALA A 458 -8.25 -5.97 3.35
N GLY A 459 -8.52 -7.09 4.00
CA GLY A 459 -7.52 -8.05 4.48
C GLY A 459 -7.23 -9.21 3.53
N GLU A 460 -8.00 -9.39 2.44
CA GLU A 460 -7.80 -10.49 1.49
C GLU A 460 -6.70 -10.13 0.48
N VAL A 461 -5.73 -11.04 0.29
CA VAL A 461 -4.60 -10.83 -0.62
C VAL A 461 -4.46 -11.97 -1.64
N ALA A 462 -4.62 -13.21 -1.19
CA ALA A 462 -4.44 -14.41 -2.02
C ALA A 462 -5.24 -14.38 -3.34
N PRO A 463 -6.55 -14.09 -3.37
CA PRO A 463 -7.27 -14.02 -4.63
C PRO A 463 -6.77 -12.86 -5.51
N LEU A 464 -6.45 -11.72 -4.92
CA LEU A 464 -6.07 -10.50 -5.62
C LEU A 464 -4.77 -10.62 -6.43
N MET A 465 -3.84 -11.46 -5.96
CA MET A 465 -2.59 -11.77 -6.66
C MET A 465 -2.81 -12.39 -8.04
N LEU A 466 -3.96 -13.03 -8.28
CA LEU A 466 -4.29 -13.62 -9.58
C LEU A 466 -5.08 -12.65 -10.48
N VAL A 467 -5.89 -11.77 -9.90
CA VAL A 467 -6.95 -11.05 -10.64
C VAL A 467 -6.72 -9.55 -10.80
N GLY A 468 -5.67 -8.96 -10.23
CA GLY A 468 -5.35 -7.56 -10.55
C GLY A 468 -4.18 -6.90 -9.82
N VAL A 469 -3.73 -7.44 -8.68
CA VAL A 469 -2.66 -6.80 -7.89
C VAL A 469 -1.29 -7.07 -8.48
N VAL A 470 -0.45 -6.03 -8.49
CA VAL A 470 0.95 -6.11 -8.94
C VAL A 470 1.92 -5.49 -7.95
N LYS A 471 3.20 -5.82 -8.11
CA LYS A 471 4.32 -5.30 -7.31
C LYS A 471 4.52 -3.81 -7.46
N MET A 472 4.35 -3.29 -8.66
CA MET A 472 4.58 -1.88 -8.97
C MET A 472 3.59 -1.44 -10.04
N ALA A 473 2.73 -0.50 -9.67
CA ALA A 473 1.81 0.21 -10.57
C ALA A 473 1.75 1.67 -10.12
N PRO A 474 2.70 2.51 -10.56
CA PRO A 474 2.75 3.91 -10.16
C PRO A 474 1.58 4.71 -10.75
N THR A 475 1.08 4.32 -11.93
CA THR A 475 -0.13 4.90 -12.50
C THR A 475 -1.37 4.47 -11.71
N LEU A 476 -2.09 5.43 -11.16
CA LEU A 476 -3.32 5.15 -10.43
C LEU A 476 -4.45 4.73 -11.38
N PRO A 477 -5.44 3.96 -10.88
CA PRO A 477 -6.71 3.73 -11.55
C PRO A 477 -7.57 4.98 -11.77
N VAL A 478 -7.09 6.16 -11.39
CA VAL A 478 -7.73 7.46 -11.60
C VAL A 478 -6.69 8.45 -12.12
N ASP A 479 -6.97 9.09 -13.24
CA ASP A 479 -6.09 10.11 -13.84
C ASP A 479 -6.90 11.18 -14.61
N GLY A 480 -6.19 12.12 -15.25
CA GLY A 480 -6.79 13.22 -16.02
C GLY A 480 -7.35 12.84 -17.39
N ASN A 481 -7.19 11.58 -17.82
CA ASN A 481 -7.62 11.12 -19.14
C ASN A 481 -9.00 10.47 -19.05
N PHE A 482 -9.95 10.91 -19.88
CA PHE A 482 -11.28 10.30 -19.97
C PHE A 482 -11.17 8.78 -20.23
N PRO A 483 -11.88 7.88 -19.51
CA PRO A 483 -13.05 8.13 -18.65
C PRO A 483 -12.74 8.54 -17.20
N PHE A 484 -11.51 8.98 -16.91
CA PHE A 484 -10.96 9.40 -15.61
C PHE A 484 -10.83 8.29 -14.58
N VAL A 485 -11.67 7.27 -14.64
CA VAL A 485 -11.65 6.09 -13.79
C VAL A 485 -11.41 4.85 -14.66
N HIS A 486 -10.23 4.26 -14.50
CA HIS A 486 -9.72 3.15 -15.30
C HIS A 486 -9.81 1.85 -14.50
N LEU A 487 -10.97 1.20 -14.55
CA LEU A 487 -11.25 -0.02 -13.78
C LEU A 487 -10.56 -1.27 -14.34
N ASP A 488 -10.04 -1.19 -15.56
CA ASP A 488 -9.25 -2.19 -16.27
C ASP A 488 -7.80 -2.27 -15.76
N ARG A 489 -7.28 -1.19 -15.16
CA ARG A 489 -5.88 -1.12 -14.73
C ARG A 489 -5.59 -2.04 -13.55
N LYS A 490 -4.33 -2.52 -13.53
CA LYS A 490 -3.72 -3.18 -12.37
C LYS A 490 -3.43 -2.14 -11.29
N PHE A 491 -3.33 -2.59 -10.05
CA PHE A 491 -3.18 -1.68 -8.90
C PHE A 491 -2.27 -2.31 -7.83
N MET A 492 -1.80 -1.47 -6.91
CA MET A 492 -1.06 -1.92 -5.73
C MET A 492 -2.02 -2.10 -4.54
N HIS A 493 -1.73 -3.06 -3.67
CA HIS A 493 -2.52 -3.33 -2.47
C HIS A 493 -1.60 -3.44 -1.25
N LEU A 494 -1.98 -2.83 -0.12
CA LEU A 494 -1.16 -2.80 1.10
C LEU A 494 -0.85 -4.21 1.61
N GLY A 495 -1.82 -5.11 1.58
CA GLY A 495 -1.62 -6.51 1.96
C GLY A 495 -0.62 -7.25 1.05
N PHE A 496 -0.57 -6.92 -0.25
CA PHE A 496 0.41 -7.49 -1.15
C PHE A 496 1.79 -6.85 -0.98
N HIS A 497 1.85 -5.55 -0.69
CA HIS A 497 3.09 -4.86 -0.35
C HIS A 497 3.77 -5.51 0.87
N ILE A 498 3.01 -5.83 1.92
CA ILE A 498 3.50 -6.56 3.09
C ILE A 498 4.12 -7.92 2.69
N TYR A 499 3.44 -8.66 1.81
CA TYR A 499 3.92 -9.94 1.32
C TYR A 499 5.19 -9.82 0.45
N ASP A 500 5.21 -8.89 -0.51
CA ASP A 500 6.36 -8.65 -1.40
C ASP A 500 7.60 -8.23 -0.60
N VAL A 501 7.46 -7.23 0.27
CA VAL A 501 8.57 -6.75 1.11
C VAL A 501 9.04 -7.83 2.10
N GLY A 502 8.11 -8.57 2.72
CA GLY A 502 8.43 -9.56 3.73
C GLY A 502 9.07 -10.85 3.19
N PHE A 503 8.76 -11.26 1.95
CA PHE A 503 9.18 -12.56 1.41
C PHE A 503 9.97 -12.49 0.11
N GLN A 504 9.92 -11.39 -0.63
CA GLN A 504 10.57 -11.25 -1.95
C GLN A 504 11.66 -10.17 -1.99
N SER A 505 11.86 -9.42 -0.90
CA SER A 505 12.94 -8.44 -0.82
C SER A 505 14.30 -9.13 -0.69
N PRO A 506 15.32 -8.73 -1.49
CA PRO A 506 16.68 -9.25 -1.36
C PRO A 506 17.37 -8.78 -0.07
N ASN A 507 16.91 -7.68 0.53
CA ASN A 507 17.48 -7.11 1.76
C ASN A 507 16.47 -7.26 2.91
N VAL A 508 16.60 -8.36 3.65
CA VAL A 508 15.68 -8.71 4.75
C VAL A 508 15.75 -7.71 5.90
N GLU A 509 16.95 -7.22 6.23
CA GLU A 509 17.14 -6.30 7.36
C GLU A 509 16.54 -4.91 7.07
N ALA A 510 16.66 -4.41 5.85
CA ALA A 510 15.95 -3.19 5.43
C ALA A 510 14.41 -3.38 5.38
N ALA A 511 13.95 -4.57 4.99
CA ALA A 511 12.54 -4.85 4.77
C ALA A 511 11.74 -5.05 6.07
N ARG A 512 12.34 -5.62 7.14
CA ARG A 512 11.62 -5.96 8.38
C ARG A 512 10.86 -4.79 9.01
N PRO A 513 11.47 -3.60 9.26
CA PRO A 513 10.73 -2.48 9.84
C PRO A 513 9.60 -1.99 8.94
N LEU A 514 9.80 -2.03 7.62
CA LEU A 514 8.82 -1.61 6.62
C LEU A 514 7.58 -2.52 6.60
N VAL A 515 7.77 -3.83 6.82
CA VAL A 515 6.68 -4.79 7.01
C VAL A 515 5.81 -4.38 8.20
N TYR A 516 6.41 -4.03 9.34
CA TYR A 516 5.67 -3.56 10.51
C TYR A 516 4.95 -2.23 10.26
N ALA A 517 5.63 -1.26 9.64
CA ALA A 517 5.05 0.04 9.31
C ALA A 517 3.85 -0.08 8.35
N THR A 518 3.99 -0.89 7.29
CA THR A 518 2.91 -1.14 6.34
C THR A 518 1.77 -1.94 6.97
N SER A 519 2.08 -2.91 7.84
CA SER A 519 1.05 -3.68 8.57
C SER A 519 0.26 -2.81 9.52
N PHE A 520 0.93 -1.92 10.26
CA PHE A 520 0.27 -0.93 11.11
C PHE A 520 -0.66 -0.04 10.27
N LEU A 521 -0.15 0.49 9.16
CA LEU A 521 -0.91 1.33 8.26
C LEU A 521 -2.15 0.61 7.68
N LEU A 522 -2.01 -0.65 7.24
CA LEU A 522 -3.14 -1.44 6.76
C LEU A 522 -4.22 -1.58 7.84
N VAL A 523 -3.83 -1.91 9.08
CA VAL A 523 -4.78 -1.98 10.19
C VAL A 523 -5.43 -0.62 10.44
N THR A 524 -4.66 0.46 10.44
CA THR A 524 -5.19 1.83 10.62
C THR A 524 -6.19 2.19 9.52
N VAL A 525 -5.92 1.83 8.27
CA VAL A 525 -6.84 2.03 7.13
C VAL A 525 -8.12 1.22 7.33
N ILE A 526 -8.02 -0.07 7.69
CA ILE A 526 -9.19 -0.93 7.94
C ILE A 526 -10.04 -0.37 9.09
N VAL A 527 -9.40 0.02 10.19
CA VAL A 527 -10.07 0.62 11.35
C VAL A 527 -10.73 1.94 10.95
N GLY A 528 -10.04 2.78 10.17
CA GLY A 528 -10.59 4.03 9.63
C GLY A 528 -11.85 3.80 8.81
N LEU A 529 -11.79 2.90 7.82
CA LEU A 529 -12.95 2.52 6.98
C LEU A 529 -14.12 1.99 7.83
N ASN A 530 -13.83 1.13 8.80
CA ASN A 530 -14.85 0.58 9.70
C ASN A 530 -15.47 1.63 10.61
N ILE A 531 -14.67 2.55 11.17
CA ILE A 531 -15.18 3.66 11.99
C ILE A 531 -16.10 4.56 11.16
N THR A 532 -15.71 4.90 9.93
CA THR A 532 -16.56 5.66 9.00
C THR A 532 -17.88 4.95 8.75
N ALA A 533 -17.85 3.65 8.45
CA ALA A 533 -19.05 2.86 8.22
C ALA A 533 -19.93 2.71 9.48
N ILE A 534 -19.33 2.58 10.68
CA ILE A 534 -20.05 2.57 11.96
C ILE A 534 -20.71 3.93 12.22
N GLY A 535 -20.03 5.04 11.91
CA GLY A 535 -20.59 6.38 12.01
C GLY A 535 -21.85 6.54 11.16
N ILE A 536 -21.80 6.10 9.90
CA ILE A 536 -22.96 6.07 8.99
C ILE A 536 -24.08 5.19 9.57
N ARG A 537 -23.76 4.00 10.07
CA ARG A 537 -24.75 3.09 10.68
C ARG A 537 -25.44 3.72 11.88
N ASN A 538 -24.70 4.36 12.78
CA ASN A 538 -25.27 4.98 13.98
C ASN A 538 -26.21 6.12 13.61
N HIS A 539 -25.84 6.96 12.64
CA HIS A 539 -26.71 8.02 12.13
C HIS A 539 -28.02 7.46 11.55
N LEU A 540 -27.96 6.40 10.74
CA LEU A 540 -29.15 5.74 10.20
C LEU A 540 -30.03 5.14 11.29
N ARG A 541 -29.43 4.50 12.30
CA ARG A 541 -30.16 3.94 13.44
C ARG A 541 -30.90 5.01 14.23
N GLU A 542 -30.25 6.14 14.52
CA GLU A 542 -30.90 7.25 15.22
C GLU A 542 -32.06 7.84 14.41
N LYS A 543 -31.87 8.01 13.10
CA LYS A 543 -32.90 8.52 12.18
C LYS A 543 -34.15 7.64 12.15
N PHE A 544 -33.99 6.32 12.25
CA PHE A 544 -35.11 5.36 12.19
C PHE A 544 -35.58 4.86 13.55
N ARG A 545 -35.05 5.40 14.66
CA ARG A 545 -35.47 5.02 16.02
C ARG A 545 -36.96 5.25 16.27
N SER A 546 -37.59 6.20 15.56
CA SER A 546 -39.03 6.44 15.64
C SER A 546 -39.90 5.38 14.97
N LEU A 547 -39.31 4.44 14.21
CA LEU A 547 -40.04 3.32 13.58
C LEU A 547 -40.00 2.05 14.45
N GLU A 548 -39.19 2.01 15.50
CA GLU A 548 -39.08 0.88 16.44
C GLU A 548 -40.14 0.93 17.58
N HIS A 549 -40.77 2.09 17.77
CA HIS A 549 -41.83 2.35 18.76
C HIS A 549 -43.12 2.71 18.02
#